data_AF-A0A2H0S373-F1
#
_entry.id   AF-A0A2H0S373-F1
#
_cell.length_a   1.000
_cell.length_b   1.000
_cell.length_c   1.000
_cell.angle_alpha   90.00
_cell.angle_beta   90.00
_cell.angle_gamma   90.00
#
_symmetry.space_group_name_H-M   'P 1'
#
loop_
_entity.id
_entity.type
_entity.pdbx_description
1 polymer ?
#
loop_
_entity_poly.entity_id
_entity_poly.type
_entity_poly.pdbx_seq_one_letter_code
_entity_poly.pdbx_strand_id
1 'polypeptide(L)'
;PIDYHKRIGGSTMSKGLNGFRHFLQFLNLIIRIVTYFRPLRFFAWPSAILIFFGFGHIIWTMTQENNISDAGLLLLISGIQIGLFGLLADVVVRNRNVQ
;
A
#
# COMPACT_ATOMS: atom_id res chain seq x y z
N PRO A 1 34.64 30.34 12.84
CA PRO A 1 33.63 29.52 13.58
C PRO A 1 32.29 30.28 13.63
N ILE A 2 31.17 29.62 13.33
CA ILE A 2 29.84 30.25 13.26
C ILE A 2 29.14 30.01 14.60
N ASP A 3 28.68 31.07 15.26
CA ASP A 3 28.06 30.99 16.58
C ASP A 3 26.58 30.56 16.46
N TYR A 4 26.31 29.30 16.77
CA TYR A 4 24.98 28.70 16.61
C TYR A 4 24.10 29.00 17.83
N HIS A 5 23.04 29.78 17.60
CA HIS A 5 22.04 30.09 18.64
C HIS A 5 21.02 28.96 18.80
N LYS A 6 20.56 28.74 20.04
CA LYS A 6 19.57 27.70 20.36
C LYS A 6 18.20 28.04 19.77
N ARG A 7 17.57 27.08 19.08
CA ARG A 7 16.26 27.25 18.43
C ARG A 7 15.16 27.59 19.46
N ILE A 8 14.50 28.73 19.26
CA ILE A 8 13.38 29.21 20.08
C ILE A 8 12.08 28.70 19.46
N GLY A 9 11.71 27.45 19.73
CA GLY A 9 10.44 26.87 19.27
C GLY A 9 10.39 25.35 19.37
N GLY A 10 9.28 24.80 19.85
CA GLY A 10 9.04 23.36 19.86
C GLY A 10 8.77 22.78 18.47
N SER A 11 8.95 21.48 18.29
CA SER A 11 8.60 20.80 17.03
C SER A 11 7.09 20.85 16.79
N THR A 12 6.66 21.60 15.77
CA THR A 12 5.27 21.65 15.29
C THR A 12 4.80 20.27 14.79
N MET A 13 5.73 19.45 14.26
CA MET A 13 5.41 18.17 13.64
C MET A 13 5.21 17.00 14.63
N SER A 14 5.73 17.10 15.86
CA SER A 14 5.80 15.97 16.78
C SER A 14 5.46 16.37 18.21
N LYS A 15 4.26 16.94 18.42
CA LYS A 15 3.70 17.12 19.77
C LYS A 15 2.37 16.36 19.91
N GLY A 16 2.37 15.34 20.77
CA GLY A 16 1.17 14.62 21.24
C GLY A 16 0.33 13.97 20.12
N LEU A 17 -0.99 13.93 20.30
CA LEU A 17 -1.97 13.39 19.34
C LEU A 17 -1.96 14.10 17.96
N ASN A 18 -1.40 15.30 17.85
CA ASN A 18 -1.29 16.01 16.57
C ASN A 18 -0.20 15.41 15.67
N GLY A 19 0.83 14.77 16.24
CA GLY A 19 1.88 14.12 15.45
C GLY A 19 1.35 12.98 14.57
N PHE A 20 0.43 12.15 15.07
CA PHE A 20 -0.19 11.07 14.30
C PHE A 20 -1.04 11.60 13.13
N ARG A 21 -1.80 12.69 13.36
CA ARG A 21 -2.55 13.35 12.29
C ARG A 21 -1.64 13.92 11.20
N HIS A 22 -0.53 14.55 11.58
CA HIS A 22 0.44 15.05 10.61
C HIS A 22 1.10 13.90 9.82
N PHE A 23 1.41 12.78 10.46
CA PHE A 23 1.90 11.58 9.79
C PHE A 23 0.88 11.03 8.77
N LEU A 24 -0.40 10.90 9.13
CA LEU A 24 -1.44 10.44 8.21
C LEU A 24 -1.65 11.40 7.02
N GLN A 25 -1.60 12.72 7.25
CA GLN A 25 -1.68 13.71 6.17
C GLN A 25 -0.50 13.59 5.21
N PHE A 26 0.71 13.41 5.74
CA PHE A 26 1.91 13.18 4.95
C PHE A 26 1.83 11.86 4.17
N LEU A 27 1.35 10.78 4.79
CA LEU A 27 1.15 9.50 4.13
C LEU A 27 0.12 9.61 2.99
N ASN A 28 -0.99 10.32 3.21
CA ASN A 28 -1.98 10.57 2.17
C ASN A 28 -1.38 11.35 0.99
N LEU A 29 -0.51 12.33 1.26
CA LEU A 29 0.22 13.04 0.20
C LEU A 29 1.08 12.07 -0.63
N ILE A 30 1.82 11.15 0.02
CA ILE A 30 2.60 10.12 -0.67
C ILE A 30 1.71 9.24 -1.53
N ILE A 31 0.62 8.70 -0.96
CA ILE A 31 -0.32 7.82 -1.69
C ILE A 31 -0.86 8.55 -2.93
N ARG A 32 -1.23 9.83 -2.78
CA ARG A 32 -1.75 10.65 -3.88
C ARG A 32 -0.71 10.83 -4.99
N ILE A 33 0.54 11.10 -4.63
CA ILE A 33 1.63 11.26 -5.60
C ILE A 33 1.87 9.95 -6.35
N VAL A 34 2.01 8.82 -5.64
CA VAL A 34 2.28 7.53 -6.28
C VAL A 34 1.12 7.11 -7.20
N THR A 35 -0.11 7.28 -6.73
CA THR A 35 -1.33 6.95 -7.49
C THR A 35 -1.50 7.84 -8.72
N TYR A 36 -1.07 9.11 -8.65
CA TYR A 36 -1.12 10.03 -9.79
C TYR A 36 -0.18 9.62 -10.92
N PHE A 37 1.05 9.20 -10.59
CA PHE A 37 2.04 8.87 -11.62
C PHE A 37 1.78 7.52 -12.29
N ARG A 38 1.54 6.45 -11.51
CA ARG A 38 1.27 5.09 -12.02
C ARG A 38 0.49 4.26 -10.98
N PRO A 39 -0.85 4.36 -10.94
CA PRO A 39 -1.66 3.72 -9.90
C PRO A 39 -1.51 2.19 -9.90
N LEU A 40 -1.43 1.56 -11.07
CA LEU A 40 -1.26 0.11 -11.20
C LEU A 40 -0.02 -0.39 -10.45
N ARG A 41 1.12 0.32 -10.53
CA ARG A 41 2.35 -0.11 -9.86
C ARG A 41 2.19 -0.14 -8.35
N PHE A 42 1.43 0.80 -7.77
CA PHE A 42 1.21 0.82 -6.32
C PHE A 42 0.41 -0.39 -5.84
N PHE A 43 -0.70 -0.72 -6.51
CA PHE A 43 -1.56 -1.86 -6.16
C PHE A 43 -0.97 -3.21 -6.58
N ALA A 44 -0.10 -3.25 -7.59
CA ALA A 44 0.55 -4.47 -8.05
C ALA A 44 1.49 -5.07 -6.98
N TRP A 45 2.21 -4.25 -6.20
CA TRP A 45 3.08 -4.73 -5.13
C TRP A 45 2.36 -5.57 -4.07
N PRO A 46 1.32 -5.07 -3.38
CA PRO A 46 0.59 -5.85 -2.39
C PRO A 46 -0.18 -7.02 -3.02
N SER A 47 -0.72 -6.85 -4.24
CA SER A 47 -1.36 -7.94 -5.00
C SER A 47 -0.40 -9.10 -5.24
N ALA A 48 0.81 -8.82 -5.75
CA ALA A 48 1.82 -9.84 -6.01
C ALA A 48 2.27 -10.56 -4.73
N ILE A 49 2.46 -9.82 -3.63
CA ILE A 49 2.79 -10.39 -2.33
C ILE A 49 1.68 -11.35 -1.87
N LEU A 50 0.42 -10.92 -1.92
CA LEU A 50 -0.72 -11.74 -1.49
C LEU A 50 -0.90 -12.99 -2.35
N ILE A 51 -0.76 -12.87 -3.67
CA ILE A 51 -0.81 -14.01 -4.58
C ILE A 51 0.33 -14.99 -4.29
N PHE A 52 1.56 -14.47 -4.10
CA PHE A 52 2.72 -15.29 -3.80
C PHE A 52 2.55 -16.06 -2.48
N PHE A 53 2.14 -15.38 -1.40
CA PHE A 53 1.88 -16.02 -0.12
C PHE A 53 0.66 -16.96 -0.17
N GLY A 54 -0.41 -16.61 -0.89
CA GLY A 54 -1.57 -17.46 -1.08
C GLY A 54 -1.21 -18.77 -1.79
N PHE A 55 -0.45 -18.69 -2.88
CA PHE A 55 0.08 -19.87 -3.56
C PHE A 55 1.00 -20.69 -2.66
N GLY A 56 1.95 -20.05 -1.97
CA GLY A 56 2.85 -20.74 -1.04
C GLY A 56 2.08 -21.48 0.05
N HIS A 57 1.04 -20.85 0.61
CA HIS A 57 0.21 -21.44 1.65
C HIS A 57 -0.61 -22.63 1.13
N ILE A 58 -1.20 -22.52 -0.06
CA ILE A 58 -1.95 -23.62 -0.69
C ILE A 58 -1.02 -24.81 -0.95
N ILE A 59 0.17 -24.58 -1.50
CA ILE A 59 1.15 -25.64 -1.76
C ILE A 59 1.54 -26.33 -0.45
N TRP A 60 1.82 -25.55 0.60
CA TRP A 60 2.17 -26.08 1.92
C TRP A 60 1.04 -26.94 2.53
N THR A 61 -0.20 -26.45 2.48
CA THR A 61 -1.34 -27.21 3.03
C THR A 61 -1.72 -28.41 2.20
N MET A 62 -1.54 -28.35 0.88
CA MET A 62 -1.67 -29.52 0.00
C MET A 62 -0.68 -30.62 0.37
N THR A 63 0.58 -30.29 0.65
CA THR A 63 1.59 -31.30 0.98
C THR A 63 1.42 -31.90 2.37
N GLN A 64 0.92 -31.11 3.35
CA GLN A 64 0.81 -31.57 4.74
C GLN A 64 -0.55 -32.19 5.08
N GLU A 65 -1.64 -31.59 4.60
CA GLU A 65 -3.00 -31.92 5.03
C GLU A 65 -3.83 -32.58 3.91
N ASN A 66 -3.30 -32.65 2.68
CA ASN A 66 -4.04 -33.03 1.46
C ASN A 66 -5.36 -32.26 1.31
N ASN A 67 -5.46 -31.07 1.88
CA ASN A 67 -6.64 -30.22 1.84
C ASN A 67 -6.29 -28.80 1.38
N ILE A 68 -7.21 -28.19 0.63
CA ILE A 68 -7.04 -26.80 0.17
C ILE A 68 -7.46 -25.91 1.33
N SER A 69 -6.51 -25.14 1.86
CA SER A 69 -6.81 -24.21 2.93
C SER A 69 -7.67 -23.05 2.46
N ASP A 70 -8.79 -22.81 3.14
CA ASP A 70 -9.65 -21.65 2.94
C ASP A 70 -8.87 -20.34 3.06
N ALA A 71 -7.92 -20.26 4.00
CA ALA A 71 -7.08 -19.08 4.18
C ALA A 71 -6.19 -18.81 2.96
N GLY A 72 -5.63 -19.86 2.36
CA GLY A 72 -4.82 -19.76 1.14
C GLY A 72 -5.65 -19.26 -0.05
N LEU A 73 -6.87 -19.78 -0.20
CA LEU A 73 -7.83 -19.30 -1.21
C LEU A 73 -8.22 -17.83 -0.99
N LEU A 74 -8.53 -17.45 0.26
CA LEU A 74 -8.89 -16.07 0.61
C LEU A 74 -7.74 -15.09 0.31
N LEU A 75 -6.49 -15.46 0.60
CA LEU A 75 -5.32 -14.67 0.26
C LEU A 75 -5.19 -14.48 -1.25
N LEU A 76 -5.39 -15.55 -2.02
CA LEU A 76 -5.28 -15.54 -3.47
C LEU A 76 -6.38 -14.68 -4.10
N ILE A 77 -7.64 -14.85 -3.68
CA ILE A 77 -8.78 -14.05 -4.13
C ILE A 77 -8.57 -12.57 -3.80
N SER A 78 -8.15 -12.26 -2.58
CA SER A 78 -7.89 -10.87 -2.14
C SER A 78 -6.76 -10.25 -2.95
N GLY A 79 -5.69 -10.99 -3.22
CA GLY A 79 -4.58 -10.55 -4.05
C GLY A 79 -5.02 -10.24 -5.49
N ILE A 80 -5.87 -11.08 -6.08
CA ILE A 80 -6.45 -10.83 -7.40
C ILE A 80 -7.34 -9.58 -7.38
N GLN A 81 -8.23 -9.45 -6.40
CA GLN A 81 -9.12 -8.29 -6.28
C GLN A 81 -8.33 -6.97 -6.19
N ILE A 82 -7.27 -6.93 -5.38
CA ILE A 82 -6.39 -5.75 -5.28
C ILE A 82 -5.70 -5.45 -6.61
N GLY A 83 -5.24 -6.47 -7.34
CA GLY A 83 -4.67 -6.30 -8.68
C GLY A 83 -5.68 -5.72 -9.67
N LEU A 84 -6.93 -6.22 -9.63
CA LEU A 84 -8.04 -5.69 -10.44
C LEU A 84 -8.35 -4.23 -10.10
N PHE A 85 -8.37 -3.85 -8.81
CA PHE A 85 -8.51 -2.44 -8.42
C PHE A 85 -7.37 -1.57 -8.95
N GLY A 86 -6.13 -2.09 -8.97
CA GLY A 86 -5.00 -1.41 -9.60
C GLY A 86 -5.20 -1.15 -11.10
N LEU A 87 -5.71 -2.15 -11.83
CA LEU A 87 -6.05 -2.01 -13.25
C LEU A 87 -7.19 -1.02 -13.48
N LEU A 88 -8.25 -1.10 -12.67
CA LEU A 88 -9.36 -0.15 -12.70
C LEU A 88 -8.89 1.28 -12.45
N ALA A 89 -8.02 1.49 -11.47
CA ALA A 89 -7.44 2.80 -11.19
C ALA A 89 -6.63 3.35 -12.38
N ASP A 90 -5.86 2.50 -13.06
CA ASP A 90 -5.11 2.89 -14.26
C ASP A 90 -6.03 3.27 -15.43
N VAL A 91 -7.09 2.50 -15.65
CA VAL A 91 -8.13 2.81 -16.66
C VAL A 91 -8.81 4.14 -16.35
N VAL A 92 -9.18 4.38 -15.08
CA VAL A 92 -9.82 5.64 -14.65
C VAL A 92 -8.89 6.83 -14.90
N VAL A 93 -7.62 6.73 -14.53
CA VAL A 93 -6.62 7.79 -14.77
C VAL A 93 -6.44 8.03 -16.26
N ARG A 94 -6.36 6.97 -17.06
CA ARG A 94 -6.20 7.08 -18.52
C ARG A 94 -7.41 7.74 -19.18
N ASN A 95 -8.62 7.35 -18.80
CA ASN A 95 -9.86 7.92 -19.33
C ASN A 95 -9.99 9.41 -18.99
N ARG A 96 -9.55 9.83 -17.79
CA ARG A 96 -9.59 11.23 -17.37
C ARG A 96 -8.66 12.15 -18.18
N ASN A 97 -7.60 11.61 -18.77
CA ASN A 97 -6.67 12.41 -19.59
C ASN A 97 -7.14 12.58 -21.05
N VAL A 98 -8.21 11.90 -21.46
CA VAL A 98 -8.76 11.96 -22.83
C VAL A 98 -9.88 12.99 -22.97
N GLN A 99 -10.47 13.43 -21.86
CA GLN A 99 -11.41 14.55 -21.79
C GLN A 99 -10.69 15.86 -21.53
#